data_AF-A0A2L0F5W6-F1
#
_entry.id   AF-A0A2L0F5W6-F1
#
_cell.length_a   1.000
_cell.length_b   1.000
_cell.length_c   1.000
_cell.angle_alpha   90.00
_cell.angle_beta   90.00
_cell.angle_gamma   90.00
#
_symmetry.space_group_name_H-M   'P 1'
#
loop_
_entity.id
_entity.type
_entity.pdbx_description
1 polymer ?
#
loop_
_entity_poly.entity_id
_entity_poly.type
_entity_poly.pdbx_seq_one_letter_code
_entity_poly.pdbx_strand_id
1 'polypeptide(L)'
;MRAPECPKAALVEALHSGRIGPPEAAAVERHAAACASCAALARDIERIGEAVRAPREPATPLEHQRARLALLRRATELPPSRAPWGGARLALAGAALALAAALVWSGAGEALRPAEQPAIALRFQLPPHVALDRGTTLRPSVDARFEREMRAGLDVVTLTDGALDVTVRRLAAGERFIVRTTDAEVEVRGTVFRVEAERGHIRGVSVSKGAVEVRHAGIVATILSGGSWRATGGAGAAALPGMVLPPAPGGSAVPAPGGSAAPAPGGSAAPAPGAEPSAPAAQGQGAPPAAAVERKRAAPGTASSSSPATHKFAEAMQSLARGDYARSAEQLEAFSAAHPGDARADEADYLRAIALQRAGRSAEAAAAARRYLARRPNGAHRAEAKKIAGN
;
A
#
# COMPACT_ATOMS: atom_id res chain seq x y z
N MET A 1 41.66 -7.94 -15.56
CA MET A 1 40.59 -8.08 -16.56
C MET A 1 39.35 -8.57 -15.83
N ARG A 2 38.21 -7.87 -15.91
CA ARG A 2 36.96 -8.34 -15.28
C ARG A 2 36.41 -9.49 -16.12
N ALA A 3 36.04 -10.60 -15.49
CA ALA A 3 35.34 -11.67 -16.19
C ALA A 3 34.04 -11.10 -16.79
N PRO A 4 33.64 -11.52 -18.00
CA PRO A 4 32.38 -11.07 -18.59
C PRO A 4 31.21 -11.46 -17.68
N GLU A 5 30.37 -10.47 -17.35
CA GLU A 5 29.20 -10.68 -16.50
C GLU A 5 28.14 -11.49 -17.26
N CYS A 6 27.64 -12.56 -16.65
CA CYS A 6 26.59 -13.36 -17.25
C CYS A 6 25.27 -12.57 -17.24
N PRO A 7 24.53 -12.47 -18.37
CA PRO A 7 23.26 -11.74 -18.43
C PRO A 7 22.18 -12.30 -17.50
N LYS A 8 22.34 -13.53 -17.01
CA LYS A 8 21.41 -14.16 -16.05
C LYS A 8 21.74 -13.88 -14.58
N ALA A 9 22.75 -13.07 -14.27
CA ALA A 9 23.11 -12.73 -12.89
C ALA A 9 21.92 -12.15 -12.09
N ALA A 10 21.15 -11.24 -12.68
CA ALA A 10 19.97 -10.66 -12.03
C ALA A 10 18.88 -11.69 -11.69
N LEU A 11 18.76 -12.77 -12.48
CA LEU A 11 17.80 -13.85 -12.20
C LEU A 11 18.23 -14.72 -11.02
N VAL A 12 19.54 -14.86 -10.76
CA VAL A 12 20.06 -15.56 -9.56
C VAL A 12 19.70 -14.78 -8.29
N GLU A 13 19.81 -13.46 -8.30
CA GLU A 13 19.34 -12.61 -7.21
C GLU A 13 17.82 -12.70 -7.03
N ALA A 14 17.07 -12.67 -8.13
CA ALA A 14 15.62 -12.79 -8.12
C ALA A 14 15.17 -14.13 -7.52
N LEU A 15 15.85 -15.24 -7.87
CA LEU A 15 15.67 -16.57 -7.27
C LEU A 15 15.82 -16.52 -5.76
N HIS A 16 16.92 -15.98 -5.24
CA HIS A 16 17.17 -15.95 -3.79
C HIS A 16 16.19 -15.05 -3.03
N SER A 17 15.67 -14.00 -3.66
CA SER A 17 14.63 -13.13 -3.10
C SER A 17 13.20 -13.68 -3.22
N GLY A 18 13.00 -14.85 -3.84
CA GLY A 18 11.66 -15.45 -4.04
C GLY A 18 10.77 -14.71 -5.04
N ARG A 19 11.36 -13.91 -5.95
CA ARG A 19 10.60 -13.07 -6.91
C ARG A 19 10.25 -13.76 -8.23
N ILE A 20 10.77 -14.96 -8.48
CA ILE A 20 10.51 -15.73 -9.71
C ILE A 20 9.69 -16.97 -9.42
N GLY A 21 8.87 -17.38 -10.38
CA GLY A 21 7.99 -18.55 -10.23
C GLY A 21 8.75 -19.88 -10.27
N PRO A 22 8.12 -20.99 -9.83
CA PRO A 22 8.73 -22.32 -9.82
C PRO A 22 9.38 -22.79 -11.14
N PRO A 23 8.78 -22.60 -12.33
CA PRO A 23 9.41 -23.07 -13.57
C PRO A 23 10.67 -22.28 -13.94
N GLU A 24 10.66 -20.98 -13.63
CA GLU A 24 11.76 -20.06 -13.90
C GLU A 24 12.90 -20.27 -12.90
N ALA A 25 12.57 -20.53 -11.64
CA ALA A 25 13.52 -20.96 -10.61
C ALA A 25 14.31 -22.19 -11.05
N ALA A 26 13.62 -23.26 -11.48
CA ALA A 26 14.27 -24.47 -11.96
C ALA A 26 15.18 -24.23 -13.19
N ALA A 27 14.84 -23.26 -14.05
CA ALA A 27 15.68 -22.89 -15.19
C ALA A 27 16.93 -22.11 -14.77
N VAL A 28 16.83 -21.24 -13.76
CA VAL A 28 17.96 -20.50 -13.18
C VAL A 28 18.90 -21.45 -12.44
N GLU A 29 18.38 -22.41 -11.68
CA GLU A 29 19.17 -23.43 -10.98
C GLU A 29 19.99 -24.29 -11.96
N ARG A 30 19.36 -24.79 -13.03
CA ARG A 30 20.08 -25.51 -14.10
C ARG A 30 21.17 -24.66 -14.75
N HIS A 31 20.92 -23.36 -14.95
CA HIS A 31 21.91 -22.46 -15.51
C HIS A 31 23.07 -22.21 -14.54
N ALA A 32 22.79 -21.97 -13.25
CA ALA A 32 23.80 -21.79 -12.22
C ALA A 32 24.70 -23.02 -12.07
N ALA A 33 24.16 -24.23 -12.26
CA ALA A 33 24.96 -25.46 -12.28
C ALA A 33 25.97 -25.52 -13.45
N ALA A 34 25.67 -24.89 -14.59
CA ALA A 34 26.53 -24.89 -15.78
C ALA A 34 27.40 -23.62 -15.93
N CYS A 35 27.06 -22.52 -15.26
CA CYS A 35 27.72 -21.22 -15.40
C CYS A 35 28.50 -20.85 -14.13
N ALA A 36 29.83 -20.87 -14.21
CA ALA A 36 30.72 -20.63 -13.07
C ALA A 36 30.49 -19.25 -12.39
N SER A 37 30.21 -18.19 -13.15
CA SER A 37 29.96 -16.86 -12.59
C SER A 37 28.64 -16.79 -11.83
N CYS A 38 27.57 -17.41 -12.34
CA CYS A 38 26.28 -17.50 -11.64
C CYS A 38 26.37 -18.41 -10.41
N ALA A 39 27.13 -19.50 -10.47
CA ALA A 39 27.40 -20.36 -9.32
C ALA A 39 28.14 -19.61 -8.20
N ALA A 40 29.15 -18.80 -8.57
CA ALA A 40 29.88 -17.98 -7.62
C ALA A 40 28.98 -16.93 -6.97
N LEU A 41 28.16 -16.22 -7.76
CA LEU A 41 27.19 -15.25 -7.26
C LEU A 41 26.19 -15.90 -6.29
N ALA A 42 25.64 -17.07 -6.64
CA ALA A 42 24.71 -17.79 -5.76
C ALA A 42 25.34 -18.12 -4.40
N ARG A 43 26.58 -18.65 -4.38
CA ARG A 43 27.32 -18.92 -3.15
C ARG A 43 27.63 -17.66 -2.35
N ASP A 44 27.94 -16.55 -3.01
CA ASP A 44 28.22 -15.28 -2.32
C ASP A 44 26.96 -14.71 -1.67
N ILE A 45 25.81 -14.77 -2.35
CA ILE A 45 24.52 -14.37 -1.77
C ILE A 45 24.17 -15.25 -0.56
N GLU A 46 24.35 -16.57 -0.68
CA GLU A 46 24.12 -17.51 0.43
C GLU A 46 25.04 -17.22 1.62
N ARG A 47 26.34 -17.01 1.38
CA ARG A 47 27.32 -16.64 2.41
C ARG A 47 26.95 -15.33 3.11
N ILE A 48 26.50 -14.33 2.36
CA ILE A 48 26.03 -13.06 2.93
C ILE A 48 24.76 -13.30 3.76
N GLY A 49 23.81 -14.09 3.26
CA GLY A 49 22.59 -14.44 3.97
C GLY A 49 22.85 -15.17 5.28
N GLU A 50 23.77 -16.14 5.28
CA GLU A 50 24.25 -16.81 6.50
C GLU A 50 24.91 -15.83 7.46
N ALA A 51 25.82 -14.98 6.99
CA ALA A 51 26.49 -14.00 7.84
C ALA A 51 25.52 -12.99 8.48
N VAL A 52 24.40 -12.67 7.80
CA VAL A 52 23.34 -11.80 8.32
C VAL A 52 22.42 -12.53 9.30
N ARG A 53 22.10 -13.81 9.05
CA ARG A 53 21.25 -14.64 9.92
C ARG A 53 21.98 -15.22 11.12
N ALA A 54 23.30 -15.33 11.06
CA ALA A 54 24.12 -15.81 12.16
C ALA A 54 23.76 -15.04 13.44
N PRO A 55 23.49 -15.72 14.57
CA PRO A 55 23.25 -15.08 15.84
C PRO A 55 24.41 -14.13 16.14
N ARG A 56 24.12 -12.84 16.23
CA ARG A 56 25.08 -11.84 16.67
C ARG A 56 24.79 -11.56 18.12
N GLU A 57 25.82 -11.62 18.95
CA GLU A 57 25.75 -11.04 20.27
C GLU A 57 25.29 -9.59 20.13
N PRO A 58 24.31 -9.15 20.94
CA PRO A 58 23.82 -7.78 20.86
C PRO A 58 24.99 -6.83 21.11
N ALA A 59 25.32 -6.05 20.08
CA ALA A 59 26.41 -5.08 20.18
C ALA A 59 26.17 -4.16 21.38
N THR A 60 27.18 -4.02 22.22
CA THR A 60 27.14 -3.07 23.33
C THR A 60 26.95 -1.65 22.79
N PRO A 61 26.36 -0.72 23.58
CA PRO A 61 26.20 0.66 23.15
C PRO A 61 27.52 1.31 22.66
N LEU A 62 28.65 0.96 23.29
CA LEU A 62 29.98 1.44 22.91
C LEU A 62 30.42 0.90 21.54
N GLU A 63 30.17 -0.38 21.25
CA GLU A 63 30.45 -0.98 19.94
C GLU A 63 29.61 -0.36 18.84
N HIS A 64 28.33 -0.07 19.12
CA HIS A 64 27.47 0.63 18.18
C HIS A 64 27.99 2.04 17.88
N GLN A 65 28.44 2.78 18.89
CA GLN A 65 29.03 4.11 18.70
C GLN A 65 30.35 4.04 17.90
N ARG A 66 31.21 3.05 18.18
CA ARG A 66 32.46 2.81 17.43
C ARG A 66 32.18 2.45 15.98
N ALA A 67 31.21 1.57 15.72
CA ALA A 67 30.80 1.19 14.37
C ALA A 67 30.25 2.38 13.59
N ARG A 68 29.44 3.24 14.24
CA ARG A 68 28.93 4.47 13.64
C ARG A 68 30.06 5.44 13.27
N LEU A 69 31.03 5.65 14.16
CA LEU A 69 32.19 6.51 13.88
C LEU A 69 33.07 5.94 12.76
N ALA A 70 33.25 4.62 12.71
CA ALA A 70 33.99 3.96 11.64
C ALA A 70 33.32 4.16 10.28
N LEU A 71 31.99 4.05 10.20
CA LEU A 71 31.23 4.32 8.97
C LEU A 71 31.35 5.77 8.53
N LEU A 72 31.24 6.72 9.46
CA LEU A 72 31.39 8.15 9.17
C LEU A 72 32.80 8.48 8.67
N ARG A 73 33.84 7.93 9.30
CA ARG A 73 35.23 8.09 8.83
C ARG A 73 35.42 7.54 7.42
N ARG A 74 34.91 6.33 7.14
CA ARG A 74 35.02 5.72 5.81
C ARG A 74 34.28 6.51 4.73
N ALA A 75 33.17 7.15 5.08
CA ALA A 75 32.45 8.04 4.17
C ALA A 75 33.21 9.34 3.90
N THR A 76 33.95 9.88 4.88
CA THR A 76 34.82 11.04 4.68
C THR A 76 36.14 10.72 3.99
N GLU A 77 36.61 9.47 4.11
CA GLU A 77 37.82 8.95 3.46
C GLU A 77 37.59 8.49 2.02
N LEU A 78 36.39 8.69 1.45
CA LEU A 78 36.16 8.43 0.03
C LEU A 78 37.25 9.16 -0.76
N PRO A 79 38.16 8.44 -1.45
CA PRO A 79 39.27 9.07 -2.12
C PRO A 79 38.68 10.11 -3.07
N PRO A 80 39.18 11.36 -3.06
CA PRO A 80 38.69 12.38 -3.98
C PRO A 80 38.70 11.73 -5.35
N SER A 81 37.52 11.70 -5.99
CA SER A 81 37.41 11.10 -7.31
C SER A 81 38.46 11.80 -8.15
N ARG A 82 39.48 11.05 -8.58
CA ARG A 82 40.47 11.53 -9.53
C ARG A 82 39.74 11.60 -10.87
N ALA A 83 38.83 12.57 -10.99
CA ALA A 83 38.26 12.98 -12.24
C ALA A 83 39.46 13.39 -13.12
N PRO A 84 39.64 12.79 -14.31
CA PRO A 84 40.66 13.21 -15.24
C PRO A 84 40.27 14.59 -15.81
N TRP A 85 40.48 15.64 -15.01
CA TRP A 85 40.27 17.05 -15.33
C TRP A 85 41.60 17.75 -15.68
N GLY A 86 42.57 17.00 -16.22
CA GLY A 86 43.84 17.52 -16.71
C GLY A 86 43.67 18.11 -18.11
N GLY A 87 43.56 19.43 -18.21
CA GLY A 87 43.76 20.16 -19.48
C GLY A 87 42.92 21.42 -19.64
N ALA A 88 41.59 21.34 -19.47
CA ALA A 88 40.71 22.40 -19.94
C ALA A 88 40.60 23.64 -19.01
N ARG A 89 40.92 23.51 -17.71
CA ARG A 89 40.72 24.62 -16.75
C ARG A 89 41.87 25.61 -16.66
N LEU A 90 43.09 25.23 -17.05
CA LEU A 90 44.21 26.18 -17.11
C LEU A 90 44.03 27.23 -18.22
N ALA A 91 43.32 26.90 -19.30
CA ALA A 91 43.00 27.86 -20.36
C ALA A 91 41.98 28.94 -19.93
N LEU A 92 41.01 28.59 -19.08
CA LEU A 92 39.96 29.53 -18.63
C LEU A 92 40.42 30.48 -17.52
N ALA A 93 41.34 30.05 -16.65
CA ALA A 93 41.92 30.94 -15.62
C ALA A 93 42.79 32.06 -16.24
N GLY A 94 43.51 31.77 -17.34
CA GLY A 94 44.27 32.78 -18.07
C GLY A 94 43.40 33.86 -18.71
N ALA A 95 42.25 33.47 -19.26
CA ALA A 95 41.33 34.42 -19.90
C ALA A 95 40.68 35.40 -18.90
N ALA A 96 40.36 34.95 -17.68
CA ALA A 96 39.77 35.82 -16.65
C ALA A 96 40.75 36.85 -16.09
N LEU A 97 42.03 36.49 -15.93
CA LEU A 97 43.08 37.42 -15.48
C LEU A 97 43.40 38.48 -16.55
N ALA A 98 43.37 38.12 -17.84
CA ALA A 98 43.57 39.08 -18.93
C ALA A 98 42.42 40.11 -19.01
N LEU A 99 41.17 39.69 -18.77
CA LEU A 99 40.00 40.58 -18.75
C LEU A 99 40.02 41.55 -17.55
N ALA A 100 40.47 41.10 -16.38
CA ALA A 100 40.63 41.95 -15.21
C ALA A 100 41.73 43.02 -15.42
N ALA A 101 42.85 42.66 -16.05
CA ALA A 101 43.92 43.61 -16.36
C ALA A 101 43.49 44.67 -17.40
N ALA A 102 42.68 44.27 -18.40
CA ALA A 102 42.16 45.20 -19.41
C ALA A 102 41.15 46.21 -18.83
N LEU A 103 40.36 45.83 -17.82
CA LEU A 103 39.42 46.73 -17.14
C LEU A 103 40.11 47.74 -16.22
N VAL A 104 41.28 47.42 -15.66
CA VAL A 104 42.08 48.37 -14.86
C VAL A 104 42.77 49.42 -15.74
N TRP A 105 43.16 49.08 -16.97
CA TRP A 105 43.87 50.01 -17.85
C TRP A 105 42.96 50.98 -18.63
N SER A 106 41.66 50.70 -18.73
CA SER A 106 40.68 51.49 -19.48
C SER A 106 40.03 52.63 -18.69
N GLY A 107 40.54 52.97 -17.50
CA GLY A 107 40.23 54.26 -16.86
C GLY A 107 38.81 54.41 -16.30
N ALA A 108 38.07 53.32 -16.08
CA ALA A 108 36.77 53.34 -15.39
C ALA A 108 36.90 53.25 -13.85
N GLY A 109 37.98 53.81 -13.30
CA GLY A 109 38.41 53.61 -11.90
C GLY A 109 37.95 54.67 -10.90
N GLU A 110 37.02 55.57 -11.26
CA GLU A 110 36.66 56.72 -10.42
C GLU A 110 35.28 56.65 -9.73
N ALA A 111 34.54 55.54 -9.83
CA ALA A 111 33.17 55.46 -9.31
C ALA A 111 32.93 54.45 -8.15
N LEU A 112 33.98 53.83 -7.58
CA LEU A 112 33.82 52.92 -6.44
C LEU A 112 34.50 53.49 -5.19
N ARG A 113 33.92 54.57 -4.66
CA ARG A 113 34.15 54.98 -3.28
C ARG A 113 33.67 53.87 -2.35
N PRO A 114 34.49 53.41 -1.39
CA PRO A 114 34.03 52.49 -0.36
C PRO A 114 33.01 53.24 0.51
N ALA A 115 31.74 52.88 0.39
CA ALA A 115 30.74 53.30 1.35
C ALA A 115 31.11 52.69 2.70
N GLU A 116 31.26 53.54 3.70
CA GLU A 116 31.46 53.17 5.10
C GLU A 116 30.43 52.10 5.49
N GLN A 117 30.94 50.92 5.85
CA GLN A 117 30.10 49.86 6.41
C GLN A 117 29.65 50.33 7.79
N PRO A 118 28.34 50.55 8.03
CA PRO A 118 27.89 50.69 9.40
C PRO A 118 28.19 49.38 10.13
N ALA A 119 28.83 49.51 11.28
CA ALA A 119 29.01 48.41 12.21
C ALA A 119 27.62 47.92 12.67
N ILE A 120 27.05 46.97 11.94
CA ILE A 120 25.88 46.22 12.37
C ILE A 120 26.37 45.29 13.48
N ALA A 121 26.14 45.71 14.72
CA ALA A 121 26.21 44.83 15.87
C ALA A 121 25.20 43.70 15.66
N LEU A 122 25.69 42.54 15.21
CA LEU A 122 24.96 41.27 15.21
C LEU A 122 24.71 40.85 16.66
N ARG A 123 23.69 41.44 17.27
CA ARG A 123 22.96 40.80 18.36
C ARG A 123 22.32 39.56 17.74
N PHE A 124 22.94 38.40 17.92
CA PHE A 124 22.29 37.10 17.75
C PHE A 124 21.20 36.98 18.82
N GLN A 125 20.05 37.60 18.57
CA GLN A 125 18.80 37.12 19.14
C GLN A 125 18.54 35.75 18.53
N LEU A 126 18.74 34.71 19.33
CA LEU A 126 18.24 33.37 19.00
C LEU A 126 16.77 33.51 18.60
N PRO A 127 16.37 33.04 17.41
CA PRO A 127 14.98 33.08 16.99
C PRO A 127 14.11 32.37 18.04
N PRO A 128 12.95 32.93 18.44
CA PRO A 128 11.98 32.18 19.20
C PRO A 128 11.59 30.96 18.39
N HIS A 129 11.74 29.78 19.01
CA HIS A 129 11.45 28.44 18.50
C HIS A 129 10.75 28.38 17.14
N VAL A 130 11.50 27.98 16.11
CA VAL A 130 10.90 27.39 14.91
C VAL A 130 10.07 26.20 15.38
N ALA A 131 8.75 26.37 15.45
CA ALA A 131 7.81 25.29 15.56
C ALA A 131 7.93 24.48 14.26
N LEU A 132 8.87 23.54 14.24
CA LEU A 132 9.02 22.60 13.16
C LEU A 132 7.73 21.77 13.13
N ASP A 133 6.95 22.02 12.09
CA ASP A 133 5.72 21.33 11.70
C ASP A 133 6.03 19.85 11.42
N ARG A 134 6.31 19.11 12.49
CA ARG A 134 6.83 17.72 12.50
C ARG A 134 5.73 16.71 12.77
N GLY A 135 4.48 17.16 12.94
CA GLY A 135 3.48 16.47 13.72
C GLY A 135 2.95 15.21 13.07
N THR A 136 3.55 14.05 13.39
CA THR A 136 2.77 12.81 13.42
C THR A 136 1.50 13.09 14.23
N THR A 137 0.35 13.01 13.57
CA THR A 137 -0.94 13.29 14.20
C THR A 137 -1.48 11.98 14.78
N LEU A 138 -1.79 11.99 16.07
CA LEU A 138 -2.42 10.88 16.78
C LEU A 138 -3.85 11.30 17.13
N ARG A 139 -4.83 10.51 16.72
CA ARG A 139 -6.25 10.69 17.07
C ARG A 139 -6.69 9.49 17.92
N PRO A 140 -6.69 9.62 19.26
CA PRO A 140 -7.16 8.56 20.14
C PRO A 140 -8.68 8.38 20.05
N SER A 141 -9.14 7.13 20.19
CA SER A 141 -10.54 6.85 20.54
C SER A 141 -10.83 7.26 21.98
N VAL A 142 -12.11 7.26 22.35
CA VAL A 142 -12.59 7.69 23.68
C VAL A 142 -11.97 6.89 24.83
N ASP A 143 -11.65 5.63 24.58
CA ASP A 143 -11.09 4.66 25.52
C ASP A 143 -9.57 4.47 25.38
N ALA A 144 -8.91 5.22 24.50
CA ALA A 144 -7.50 5.01 24.22
C ALA A 144 -6.59 5.43 25.39
N ARG A 145 -5.70 4.53 25.81
CA ARG A 145 -4.65 4.78 26.80
C ARG A 145 -3.29 4.55 26.17
N PHE A 146 -2.50 5.61 26.03
CA PHE A 146 -1.18 5.52 25.43
C PHE A 146 -0.19 6.50 26.06
N GLU A 147 1.09 6.16 25.94
CA GLU A 147 2.22 7.05 26.24
C GLU A 147 3.01 7.31 24.96
N ARG A 148 3.62 8.48 24.85
CA ARG A 148 4.44 8.86 23.70
C ARG A 148 5.82 9.32 24.15
N GLU A 149 6.84 8.75 23.53
CA GLU A 149 8.24 9.08 23.78
C GLU A 149 8.94 9.44 22.47
N MET A 150 9.54 10.64 22.42
CA MET A 150 10.30 11.11 21.26
C MET A 150 11.79 11.20 21.62
N ARG A 151 12.64 10.44 20.93
CA ARG A 151 14.09 10.44 21.13
C ARG A 151 14.84 10.41 19.81
N ALA A 152 15.58 11.48 19.50
CA ALA A 152 16.61 11.50 18.45
C ALA A 152 16.23 10.82 17.11
N GLY A 153 15.04 11.14 16.57
CA GLY A 153 14.54 10.56 15.31
C GLY A 153 13.68 9.31 15.46
N LEU A 154 13.55 8.77 16.68
CA LEU A 154 12.61 7.71 17.01
C LEU A 154 11.41 8.28 17.77
N ASP A 155 10.20 8.01 17.30
CA ASP A 155 8.94 8.38 17.92
C ASP A 155 8.20 7.09 18.28
N VAL A 156 8.15 6.77 19.57
CA VAL A 156 7.54 5.55 20.11
C VAL A 156 6.22 5.92 20.76
N VAL A 157 5.16 5.23 20.38
CA VAL A 157 3.85 5.29 21.03
C VAL A 157 3.58 3.94 21.69
N THR A 158 3.51 3.90 23.01
CA THR A 158 3.12 2.68 23.75
C THR A 158 1.61 2.72 23.94
N LEU A 159 0.88 1.81 23.28
CA LEU A 159 -0.58 1.72 23.36
C LEU A 159 -0.98 0.57 24.30
N THR A 160 -1.72 0.90 25.35
CA THR A 160 -2.19 -0.07 26.35
C THR A 160 -3.62 -0.52 26.05
N ASP A 161 -4.53 0.41 25.78
CA ASP A 161 -5.94 0.10 25.53
C ASP A 161 -6.52 1.03 24.46
N GLY A 162 -7.59 0.58 23.81
CA GLY A 162 -8.38 1.34 22.85
C GLY A 162 -7.81 1.36 21.43
N ALA A 163 -8.18 2.37 20.65
CA ALA A 163 -7.79 2.52 19.26
C ALA A 163 -7.09 3.87 19.01
N LEU A 164 -6.10 3.86 18.11
CA LEU A 164 -5.36 5.05 17.71
C LEU A 164 -5.37 5.17 16.19
N ASP A 165 -5.96 6.26 15.69
CA ASP A 165 -5.84 6.66 14.28
C ASP A 165 -4.58 7.51 14.11
N VAL A 166 -3.60 6.99 13.38
CA VAL A 166 -2.25 7.56 13.26
C VAL A 166 -2.02 8.05 11.83
N THR A 167 -1.58 9.30 11.71
CA THR A 167 -1.10 9.89 10.45
C THR A 167 0.37 10.27 10.61
N VAL A 168 1.26 9.44 10.06
CA VAL A 168 2.71 9.64 10.06
C VAL A 168 3.10 10.31 8.74
N ARG A 169 3.83 11.42 8.82
CA ARG A 169 4.47 12.02 7.62
C ARG A 169 5.54 11.09 7.05
N ARG A 170 5.99 11.38 5.83
CA ARG A 170 7.18 10.70 5.31
C ARG A 170 8.36 11.00 6.25
N LEU A 171 8.93 9.93 6.80
CA LEU A 171 10.06 9.98 7.71
C LEU A 171 11.35 10.17 6.90
N ALA A 172 12.26 11.02 7.38
CA ALA A 172 13.58 11.19 6.81
C ALA A 172 14.44 9.94 7.02
N ALA A 173 15.58 9.86 6.33
CA ALA A 173 16.53 8.77 6.57
C ALA A 173 16.98 8.76 8.04
N GLY A 174 16.82 7.62 8.70
CA GLY A 174 17.13 7.45 10.13
C GLY A 174 15.99 7.80 11.09
N GLU A 175 14.90 8.40 10.61
CA GLU A 175 13.69 8.58 11.43
C GLU A 175 12.84 7.29 11.43
N ARG A 176 12.26 6.95 12.59
CA ARG A 176 11.38 5.79 12.77
C ARG A 176 10.18 6.16 13.64
N PHE A 177 9.03 5.62 13.28
CA PHE A 177 7.81 5.70 14.08
C PHE A 177 7.38 4.29 14.45
N ILE A 178 7.20 4.03 15.74
CA ILE A 178 6.86 2.70 16.25
C ILE A 178 5.66 2.82 17.20
N VAL A 179 4.62 2.02 16.98
CA VAL A 179 3.61 1.76 18.02
C VAL A 179 3.96 0.46 18.70
N ARG A 180 4.20 0.49 20.02
CA ARG A 180 4.49 -0.68 20.84
C ARG A 180 3.25 -1.06 21.64
N THR A 181 3.04 -2.36 21.73
CA THR A 181 2.16 -3.03 22.68
C THR A 181 3.02 -4.03 23.46
N THR A 182 2.45 -4.74 24.41
CA THR A 182 3.15 -5.74 25.24
C THR A 182 3.65 -6.92 24.39
N ASP A 183 2.91 -7.31 23.35
CA ASP A 183 3.18 -8.48 22.54
C ASP A 183 3.49 -8.19 21.06
N ALA A 184 3.38 -6.94 20.62
CA ALA A 184 3.70 -6.54 19.26
C ALA A 184 4.36 -5.16 19.13
N GLU A 185 5.08 -4.99 18.02
CA GLU A 185 5.62 -3.72 17.55
C GLU A 185 5.15 -3.45 16.13
N VAL A 186 4.67 -2.23 15.89
CA VAL A 186 4.16 -1.78 14.60
C VAL A 186 5.08 -0.66 14.10
N GLU A 187 5.93 -0.96 13.11
CA GLU A 187 6.86 0.00 12.53
C GLU A 187 6.31 0.59 11.23
N VAL A 188 6.46 1.91 11.09
CA VAL A 188 5.84 2.60 9.98
C VAL A 188 6.65 3.76 9.41
N ARG A 189 6.51 3.98 8.10
CA ARG A 189 7.19 5.04 7.33
C ARG A 189 6.22 5.77 6.40
N GLY A 190 5.66 6.90 6.86
CA GLY A 190 4.83 7.76 6.01
C GLY A 190 3.48 7.15 5.61
N THR A 191 2.60 6.99 6.59
CA THR A 191 1.39 6.18 6.49
C THR A 191 0.22 6.76 7.23
N VAL A 192 -0.97 6.33 6.82
CA VAL A 192 -2.20 6.49 7.60
C VAL A 192 -2.70 5.10 7.97
N PHE A 193 -2.85 4.84 9.25
CA PHE A 193 -3.27 3.53 9.75
C PHE A 193 -3.99 3.68 11.09
N ARG A 194 -4.77 2.66 11.43
CA ARG A 194 -5.41 2.50 12.73
C ARG A 194 -4.85 1.27 13.41
N VAL A 195 -4.56 1.38 14.69
CA VAL A 195 -4.09 0.29 15.54
C VAL A 195 -5.02 0.17 16.74
N GLU A 196 -5.36 -1.06 17.10
CA GLU A 196 -6.25 -1.39 18.21
C GLU A 196 -5.51 -2.30 19.18
N ALA A 197 -5.60 -2.01 20.47
CA ALA A 197 -5.05 -2.82 21.55
C ALA A 197 -6.05 -2.97 22.69
N GLU A 198 -5.94 -4.07 23.43
CA GLU A 198 -6.72 -4.34 24.62
C GLU A 198 -5.82 -4.98 25.67
N ARG A 199 -5.78 -4.42 26.88
CA ARG A 199 -4.95 -4.87 28.02
C ARG A 199 -3.49 -5.06 27.64
N GLY A 200 -2.98 -4.13 26.84
CA GLY A 200 -1.62 -4.10 26.33
C GLY A 200 -1.35 -5.10 25.20
N HIS A 201 -2.35 -5.84 24.70
CA HIS A 201 -2.17 -6.77 23.59
C HIS A 201 -2.72 -6.21 22.28
N ILE A 202 -2.00 -6.36 21.18
CA ILE A 202 -2.49 -5.91 19.88
C ILE A 202 -3.71 -6.75 19.45
N ARG A 203 -4.77 -6.08 19.01
CA ARG A 203 -5.99 -6.73 18.47
C ARG A 203 -6.02 -6.69 16.95
N GLY A 204 -5.64 -5.56 16.37
CA GLY A 204 -5.61 -5.42 14.93
C GLY A 204 -4.93 -4.14 14.46
N VAL A 205 -4.59 -4.16 13.18
CA VAL A 205 -4.00 -3.04 12.44
C VAL A 205 -4.69 -2.94 11.10
N SER A 206 -5.17 -1.77 10.72
CA SER A 206 -5.71 -1.51 9.38
C SER A 206 -4.99 -0.33 8.74
N VAL A 207 -4.61 -0.47 7.48
CA VAL A 207 -3.78 0.51 6.77
C VAL A 207 -4.61 1.17 5.70
N SER A 208 -4.89 2.46 5.85
CA SER A 208 -5.59 3.21 4.81
C SER A 208 -4.62 3.75 3.75
N LYS A 209 -3.39 4.10 4.13
CA LYS A 209 -2.36 4.61 3.20
C LYS A 209 -0.94 4.19 3.58
N GLY A 210 -0.18 3.78 2.57
CA GLY A 210 1.21 3.33 2.66
C GLY A 210 1.34 1.87 3.06
N ALA A 211 2.38 1.52 3.83
CA ALA A 211 2.63 0.15 4.28
C ALA A 211 3.10 0.13 5.73
N VAL A 212 2.62 -0.85 6.47
CA VAL A 212 2.93 -1.07 7.89
C VAL A 212 3.61 -2.42 8.06
N GLU A 213 4.67 -2.50 8.85
CA GLU A 213 5.23 -3.77 9.30
C GLU A 213 4.76 -4.04 10.73
N VAL A 214 4.11 -5.17 10.94
CA VAL A 214 3.69 -5.66 12.25
C VAL A 214 4.59 -6.82 12.65
N ARG A 215 5.22 -6.70 13.82
CA ARG A 215 5.98 -7.77 14.45
C ARG A 215 5.16 -8.28 15.64
N HIS A 216 4.67 -9.51 15.58
CA HIS A 216 3.87 -10.14 16.64
C HIS A 216 4.31 -11.59 16.82
N ALA A 217 4.59 -12.00 18.06
CA ALA A 217 5.04 -13.36 18.39
C ALA A 217 6.23 -13.88 17.54
N GLY A 218 7.17 -12.99 17.19
CA GLY A 218 8.33 -13.32 16.34
C GLY A 218 8.04 -13.42 14.84
N ILE A 219 6.78 -13.29 14.42
CA ILE A 219 6.38 -13.25 13.01
C ILE A 219 6.32 -11.79 12.55
N VAL A 220 6.85 -11.53 11.35
CA VAL A 220 6.78 -10.22 10.71
C VAL A 220 5.79 -10.29 9.56
N ALA A 221 4.80 -9.39 9.56
CA ALA A 221 3.81 -9.24 8.51
C ALA A 221 3.83 -7.82 7.95
N THR A 222 3.88 -7.69 6.62
CA THR A 222 3.75 -6.39 5.94
C THR A 222 2.32 -6.22 5.45
N ILE A 223 1.67 -5.15 5.89
CA ILE A 223 0.30 -4.80 5.52
C ILE A 223 0.36 -3.61 4.56
N LEU A 224 -0.15 -3.83 3.35
CA LEU A 224 -0.24 -2.79 2.33
C LEU A 224 -1.52 -1.95 2.51
N SER A 225 -1.60 -0.84 1.78
CA SER A 225 -2.79 0.02 1.77
C SER A 225 -4.05 -0.75 1.42
N GLY A 226 -5.13 -0.52 2.16
CA GLY A 226 -6.39 -1.26 2.07
C GLY A 226 -6.38 -2.60 2.83
N GLY A 227 -5.20 -3.05 3.28
CA GLY A 227 -5.05 -4.27 4.06
C GLY A 227 -5.42 -4.10 5.53
N SER A 228 -5.74 -5.22 6.16
CA SER A 228 -5.85 -5.31 7.61
C SER A 228 -5.22 -6.59 8.12
N TRP A 229 -4.77 -6.54 9.36
CA TRP A 229 -4.24 -7.66 10.12
C TRP A 229 -4.97 -7.72 11.45
N ARG A 230 -5.25 -8.93 11.92
CA ARG A 230 -5.78 -9.16 13.27
C ARG A 230 -4.88 -10.17 13.96
N ALA A 231 -4.59 -9.90 15.23
CA ALA A 231 -3.98 -10.91 16.07
C ALA A 231 -4.94 -12.09 16.12
N THR A 232 -4.49 -13.24 15.63
CA THR A 232 -5.25 -14.48 15.76
C THR A 232 -5.08 -14.92 17.20
N GLY A 233 -5.77 -14.25 18.11
CA GLY A 233 -5.65 -14.47 19.55
C GLY A 233 -6.06 -15.89 19.88
N GLY A 234 -5.13 -16.64 20.47
CA GLY A 234 -5.31 -17.99 21.02
C GLY A 234 -6.26 -18.05 22.21
N ALA A 235 -7.52 -17.68 22.01
CA ALA A 235 -8.65 -17.96 22.90
C ALA A 235 -9.70 -18.86 22.21
N GLY A 236 -9.25 -19.66 21.24
CA GLY A 236 -9.95 -20.82 20.73
C GLY A 236 -9.11 -22.05 21.04
N ALA A 237 -9.20 -22.54 22.27
CA ALA A 237 -9.02 -23.98 22.50
C ALA A 237 -9.83 -24.69 21.41
N ALA A 238 -9.20 -25.66 20.75
CA ALA A 238 -9.83 -26.48 19.73
C ALA A 238 -11.16 -27.05 20.27
N ALA A 239 -12.27 -26.37 19.95
CA ALA A 239 -13.52 -27.06 19.77
C ALA A 239 -13.29 -27.92 18.54
N LEU A 240 -13.02 -29.20 18.79
CA LEU A 240 -13.09 -30.25 17.78
C LEU A 240 -14.32 -29.96 16.91
N PRO A 241 -14.24 -30.09 15.57
CA PRO A 241 -15.43 -30.00 14.73
C PRO A 241 -16.42 -31.05 15.23
N GLY A 242 -17.40 -30.58 16.00
CA GLY A 242 -18.54 -31.35 16.42
C GLY A 242 -19.21 -31.84 15.14
N MET A 243 -19.04 -33.13 14.90
CA MET A 243 -19.81 -33.92 13.97
C MET A 243 -21.28 -33.53 14.15
N VAL A 244 -21.81 -32.74 13.22
CA VAL A 244 -23.24 -32.49 13.12
C VAL A 244 -23.87 -33.82 12.75
N LEU A 245 -24.40 -34.50 13.77
CA LEU A 245 -25.25 -35.66 13.58
C LEU A 245 -26.52 -35.17 12.85
N PRO A 246 -26.89 -35.75 11.69
CA PRO A 246 -28.12 -35.39 11.01
C PRO A 246 -29.33 -35.70 11.91
N PRO A 247 -30.35 -34.82 11.97
CA PRO A 247 -31.58 -35.13 12.68
C PRO A 247 -32.29 -36.31 12.00
N ALA A 248 -32.64 -37.31 12.82
CA ALA A 248 -33.43 -38.47 12.39
C ALA A 248 -34.83 -38.04 11.92
N PRO A 249 -35.42 -38.70 10.91
CA PRO A 249 -36.80 -38.46 10.49
C PRO A 249 -37.78 -39.06 11.53
N GLY A 250 -38.38 -38.19 12.35
CA GLY A 250 -39.49 -38.51 13.23
C GLY A 250 -40.82 -38.46 12.47
N GLY A 251 -41.59 -39.54 12.57
CA GLY A 251 -42.76 -39.84 11.74
C GLY A 251 -44.02 -39.02 12.01
N SER A 252 -44.90 -39.13 11.01
CA SER A 252 -46.31 -38.72 10.99
C SER A 252 -47.10 -39.18 12.22
N ALA A 253 -47.89 -38.26 12.79
CA ALA A 253 -49.17 -38.57 13.40
C ALA A 253 -50.11 -37.37 13.26
N VAL A 254 -51.23 -37.62 12.59
CA VAL A 254 -52.48 -36.82 12.47
C VAL A 254 -53.55 -37.71 13.13
N PRO A 255 -54.53 -37.24 13.94
CA PRO A 255 -55.66 -36.41 13.45
C PRO A 255 -56.38 -35.40 14.39
N ALA A 256 -56.92 -34.34 13.75
CA ALA A 256 -58.25 -33.65 13.78
C ALA A 256 -59.21 -33.67 15.03
N PRO A 257 -60.36 -32.93 15.09
CA PRO A 257 -61.00 -31.99 14.12
C PRO A 257 -61.71 -30.70 14.67
N GLY A 258 -62.24 -29.86 13.75
CA GLY A 258 -63.43 -28.97 13.90
C GLY A 258 -63.16 -27.45 13.77
N GLY A 259 -63.90 -26.59 13.04
CA GLY A 259 -65.09 -26.63 12.16
C GLY A 259 -65.13 -25.35 11.27
N SER A 260 -65.62 -25.42 10.03
CA SER A 260 -66.98 -25.04 9.53
C SER A 260 -67.24 -23.54 9.29
N ALA A 261 -67.27 -23.11 8.01
CA ALA A 261 -68.38 -22.38 7.34
C ALA A 261 -67.95 -21.77 5.97
N ALA A 262 -68.77 -22.01 4.93
CA ALA A 262 -68.77 -21.45 3.55
C ALA A 262 -69.87 -20.35 3.41
N PRO A 263 -70.33 -19.79 2.24
CA PRO A 263 -70.11 -20.11 0.79
C PRO A 263 -69.91 -18.89 -0.21
N ALA A 264 -69.21 -19.03 -1.36
CA ALA A 264 -69.60 -19.19 -2.82
C ALA A 264 -69.96 -17.88 -3.62
N PRO A 265 -70.12 -17.84 -4.99
CA PRO A 265 -69.85 -18.82 -6.09
C PRO A 265 -69.25 -18.29 -7.46
N GLY A 266 -68.91 -19.24 -8.36
CA GLY A 266 -69.07 -19.18 -9.85
C GLY A 266 -67.78 -19.09 -10.71
N GLY A 267 -67.53 -19.87 -11.78
CA GLY A 267 -68.19 -21.00 -12.46
C GLY A 267 -67.44 -21.41 -13.76
N SER A 268 -67.63 -22.67 -14.21
CA SER A 268 -67.56 -23.28 -15.58
C SER A 268 -66.35 -23.03 -16.53
N ALA A 269 -65.88 -23.95 -17.39
CA ALA A 269 -66.18 -25.34 -17.76
C ALA A 269 -65.04 -25.89 -18.69
N ALA A 270 -64.97 -27.22 -18.83
CA ALA A 270 -64.05 -28.09 -19.62
C ALA A 270 -64.36 -28.07 -21.16
N PRO A 271 -63.83 -28.95 -22.08
CA PRO A 271 -63.15 -30.25 -21.92
C PRO A 271 -61.99 -30.63 -22.90
N ALA A 272 -61.45 -31.85 -22.70
CA ALA A 272 -60.43 -32.63 -23.46
C ALA A 272 -61.07 -33.39 -24.68
N PRO A 273 -60.57 -34.53 -25.27
CA PRO A 273 -59.32 -35.34 -25.17
C PRO A 273 -58.83 -36.01 -26.50
N GLY A 274 -57.79 -36.89 -26.43
CA GLY A 274 -57.47 -37.99 -27.39
C GLY A 274 -55.95 -38.26 -27.50
N ALA A 275 -55.32 -39.30 -26.90
CA ALA A 275 -55.34 -40.75 -27.23
C ALA A 275 -54.91 -41.03 -28.69
N GLU A 276 -53.96 -41.91 -29.07
CA GLU A 276 -53.21 -43.00 -28.41
C GLU A 276 -52.11 -43.51 -29.45
N PRO A 277 -51.44 -44.69 -29.31
CA PRO A 277 -50.01 -44.89 -29.64
C PRO A 277 -49.75 -45.77 -30.88
N SER A 278 -48.48 -45.96 -31.28
CA SER A 278 -47.93 -47.27 -31.72
C SER A 278 -46.43 -47.21 -32.08
N ALA A 279 -45.67 -48.17 -31.55
CA ALA A 279 -44.36 -48.62 -32.05
C ALA A 279 -44.56 -49.54 -33.28
N PRO A 280 -43.51 -49.90 -34.07
CA PRO A 280 -42.60 -50.98 -33.65
C PRO A 280 -41.13 -50.83 -34.11
N ALA A 281 -40.32 -51.79 -33.64
CA ALA A 281 -38.87 -51.91 -33.70
C ALA A 281 -38.24 -52.11 -35.10
N ALA A 282 -36.95 -51.74 -35.23
CA ALA A 282 -35.99 -52.44 -36.08
C ALA A 282 -34.54 -52.21 -35.60
N GLN A 283 -33.77 -53.29 -35.65
CA GLN A 283 -32.39 -53.44 -35.18
C GLN A 283 -31.37 -52.74 -36.09
N GLY A 284 -30.21 -52.38 -35.54
CA GLY A 284 -29.04 -51.96 -36.31
C GLY A 284 -27.79 -51.89 -35.43
N GLN A 285 -27.03 -53.00 -35.40
CA GLN A 285 -25.69 -53.08 -34.82
C GLN A 285 -24.70 -52.24 -35.65
N GLY A 286 -23.83 -51.49 -34.97
CA GLY A 286 -22.68 -50.83 -35.57
C GLY A 286 -21.88 -50.03 -34.54
N ALA A 287 -20.83 -50.63 -33.97
CA ALA A 287 -19.67 -49.89 -33.44
C ALA A 287 -18.88 -49.31 -34.65
N PRO A 288 -18.14 -48.18 -34.59
CA PRO A 288 -17.19 -47.75 -33.52
C PRO A 288 -17.18 -46.18 -33.36
N PRO A 289 -16.12 -45.46 -32.95
CA PRO A 289 -15.07 -45.66 -31.94
C PRO A 289 -15.15 -44.65 -30.77
N ALA A 290 -14.31 -44.87 -29.76
CA ALA A 290 -14.10 -43.99 -28.62
C ALA A 290 -13.71 -42.56 -29.02
N ALA A 291 -14.63 -41.61 -28.86
CA ALA A 291 -14.33 -40.19 -28.79
C ALA A 291 -14.12 -39.82 -27.31
N ALA A 292 -12.86 -39.52 -26.98
CA ALA A 292 -12.46 -38.91 -25.73
C ALA A 292 -13.24 -37.61 -25.53
N VAL A 293 -14.24 -37.63 -24.65
CA VAL A 293 -14.81 -36.40 -24.09
C VAL A 293 -13.82 -35.91 -23.04
N GLU A 294 -12.76 -35.25 -23.54
CA GLU A 294 -11.91 -34.40 -22.72
C GLU A 294 -12.76 -33.25 -22.22
N ARG A 295 -13.41 -33.47 -21.06
CA ARG A 295 -13.99 -32.42 -20.24
C ARG A 295 -12.83 -31.55 -19.77
N LYS A 296 -12.42 -30.62 -20.63
CA LYS A 296 -11.55 -29.49 -20.33
C LYS A 296 -12.23 -28.67 -19.25
N ARG A 297 -11.97 -29.06 -18.00
CA ARG A 297 -12.34 -28.32 -16.79
C ARG A 297 -11.52 -27.03 -16.85
N ALA A 298 -12.13 -26.00 -17.44
CA ALA A 298 -11.59 -24.65 -17.45
C ALA A 298 -11.47 -24.21 -15.99
N ALA A 299 -10.24 -24.24 -15.48
CA ALA A 299 -9.90 -23.60 -14.23
C ALA A 299 -10.18 -22.10 -14.36
N PRO A 300 -10.88 -21.45 -13.41
CA PRO A 300 -10.96 -20.00 -13.35
C PRO A 300 -9.61 -19.47 -12.88
N GLY A 301 -8.64 -19.45 -13.78
CA GLY A 301 -7.37 -18.75 -13.61
C GLY A 301 -7.61 -17.26 -13.86
N THR A 302 -8.03 -16.56 -12.81
CA THR A 302 -8.11 -15.11 -12.71
C THR A 302 -6.73 -14.48 -12.81
N ALA A 303 -6.17 -14.43 -14.01
CA ALA A 303 -5.30 -13.33 -14.37
C ALA A 303 -6.22 -12.10 -14.50
N SER A 304 -6.29 -11.30 -13.43
CA SER A 304 -6.98 -10.01 -13.44
C SER A 304 -6.34 -9.09 -14.47
N SER A 305 -6.73 -9.23 -15.74
CA SER A 305 -6.53 -8.20 -16.75
C SER A 305 -7.18 -6.94 -16.19
N SER A 306 -6.38 -5.93 -15.89
CA SER A 306 -6.84 -4.67 -15.31
C SER A 306 -7.98 -4.14 -16.19
N SER A 307 -9.20 -4.17 -15.67
CA SER A 307 -10.36 -3.73 -16.45
C SER A 307 -10.17 -2.26 -16.88
N PRO A 308 -10.71 -1.83 -18.04
CA PRO A 308 -10.61 -0.44 -18.47
C PRO A 308 -11.09 0.58 -17.41
N ALA A 309 -12.11 0.20 -16.62
CA ALA A 309 -12.58 0.97 -15.48
C ALA A 309 -11.47 1.19 -14.42
N THR A 310 -10.69 0.15 -14.13
CA THR A 310 -9.57 0.23 -13.17
C THR A 310 -8.50 1.20 -13.64
N HIS A 311 -8.15 1.18 -14.93
CA HIS A 311 -7.19 2.13 -15.48
C HIS A 311 -7.70 3.58 -15.38
N LYS A 312 -8.95 3.84 -15.78
CA LYS A 312 -9.55 5.20 -15.72
C LYS A 312 -9.61 5.76 -14.30
N PHE A 313 -10.02 4.94 -13.33
CA PHE A 313 -10.03 5.34 -11.93
C PHE A 313 -8.62 5.62 -11.42
N ALA A 314 -7.64 4.75 -11.74
CA ALA A 314 -6.25 4.93 -11.36
C ALA A 314 -5.65 6.23 -11.93
N GLU A 315 -5.97 6.59 -13.17
CA GLU A 315 -5.55 7.85 -13.79
C GLU A 315 -6.10 9.06 -13.02
N ALA A 316 -7.39 9.03 -12.65
CA ALA A 316 -8.03 10.07 -11.85
C ALA A 316 -7.36 10.25 -10.47
N MET A 317 -6.99 9.14 -9.83
CA MET A 317 -6.26 9.14 -8.55
C MET A 317 -4.83 9.64 -8.69
N GLN A 318 -4.17 9.38 -9.82
CA GLN A 318 -2.82 9.90 -10.09
C GLN A 318 -2.84 11.42 -10.29
N SER A 319 -3.84 11.97 -10.97
CA SER A 319 -4.04 13.43 -11.07
C SER A 319 -4.28 14.05 -9.70
N LEU A 320 -5.12 13.44 -8.86
CA LEU A 320 -5.36 13.88 -7.49
C LEU A 320 -4.06 13.90 -6.66
N ALA A 321 -3.23 12.86 -6.78
CA ALA A 321 -1.97 12.73 -6.05
C ALA A 321 -0.90 13.75 -6.48
N ARG A 322 -0.92 14.19 -7.74
CA ARG A 322 -0.03 15.24 -8.26
C ARG A 322 -0.50 16.67 -7.94
N GLY A 323 -1.68 16.82 -7.34
CA GLY A 323 -2.28 18.13 -7.07
C GLY A 323 -3.00 18.75 -8.27
N ASP A 324 -3.19 18.02 -9.36
CA ASP A 324 -3.98 18.46 -10.51
C ASP A 324 -5.47 18.21 -10.24
N TYR A 325 -6.02 19.04 -9.36
CA TYR A 325 -7.36 18.85 -8.80
C TYR A 325 -8.47 19.11 -9.82
N ALA A 326 -8.29 20.07 -10.73
CA ALA A 326 -9.27 20.36 -11.77
C ALA A 326 -9.42 19.16 -12.71
N ARG A 327 -8.30 18.63 -13.23
CA ARG A 327 -8.31 17.44 -14.09
C ARG A 327 -8.83 16.21 -13.36
N SER A 328 -8.44 16.00 -12.11
CA SER A 328 -8.95 14.89 -11.31
C SER A 328 -10.47 14.93 -11.17
N ALA A 329 -11.06 16.11 -10.91
CA ALA A 329 -12.51 16.25 -10.81
C ALA A 329 -13.23 15.87 -12.11
N GLU A 330 -12.71 16.27 -13.27
CA GLU A 330 -13.25 15.92 -14.59
C GLU A 330 -13.14 14.41 -14.86
N GLN A 331 -11.99 13.80 -14.56
CA GLN A 331 -11.76 12.36 -14.74
C GLN A 331 -12.68 11.52 -13.83
N LEU A 332 -12.92 11.95 -12.59
CA LEU A 332 -13.82 11.28 -11.65
C LEU A 332 -15.30 11.38 -12.09
N GLU A 333 -15.73 12.53 -12.61
CA GLU A 333 -17.07 12.69 -13.20
C GLU A 333 -17.25 11.79 -14.42
N ALA A 334 -16.28 11.78 -15.34
CA ALA A 334 -16.31 10.91 -16.50
C ALA A 334 -16.34 9.42 -16.11
N PHE A 335 -15.60 9.04 -15.05
CA PHE A 335 -15.62 7.68 -14.52
C PHE A 335 -17.01 7.31 -13.96
N SER A 336 -17.60 8.13 -13.08
CA SER A 336 -18.90 7.80 -12.49
C SER A 336 -20.03 7.79 -13.51
N ALA A 337 -19.96 8.63 -14.56
CA ALA A 337 -20.89 8.61 -15.68
C ALA A 337 -20.73 7.37 -16.57
N ALA A 338 -19.51 6.93 -16.86
CA ALA A 338 -19.24 5.77 -17.73
C ALA A 338 -19.44 4.42 -17.02
N HIS A 339 -19.34 4.40 -15.68
CA HIS A 339 -19.35 3.18 -14.88
C HIS A 339 -20.30 3.26 -13.68
N PRO A 340 -21.61 3.56 -13.88
CA PRO A 340 -22.54 3.83 -12.77
C PRO A 340 -22.75 2.65 -11.81
N GLY A 341 -22.51 1.41 -12.26
CA GLY A 341 -22.62 0.18 -11.45
C GLY A 341 -21.31 -0.30 -10.82
N ASP A 342 -20.17 0.36 -11.09
CA ASP A 342 -18.90 0.01 -10.44
C ASP A 342 -18.95 0.44 -8.97
N ALA A 343 -18.48 -0.41 -8.05
CA ALA A 343 -18.45 -0.10 -6.62
C ALA A 343 -17.65 1.17 -6.28
N ARG A 344 -16.73 1.60 -7.16
CA ARG A 344 -15.95 2.82 -7.02
C ARG A 344 -16.67 4.07 -7.53
N ALA A 345 -17.83 3.95 -8.19
CA ALA A 345 -18.56 5.11 -8.69
C ALA A 345 -19.00 6.04 -7.54
N ASP A 346 -19.40 5.46 -6.41
CA ASP A 346 -19.73 6.17 -5.17
C ASP A 346 -18.54 6.98 -4.65
N GLU A 347 -17.38 6.32 -4.58
CA GLU A 347 -16.12 6.94 -4.17
C GLU A 347 -15.72 8.05 -5.13
N ALA A 348 -15.87 7.85 -6.44
CA ALA A 348 -15.55 8.83 -7.45
C ALA A 348 -16.41 10.11 -7.33
N ASP A 349 -17.72 9.95 -7.10
CA ASP A 349 -18.62 11.09 -6.89
C ASP A 349 -18.24 11.93 -5.66
N TYR A 350 -17.83 11.27 -4.56
CA TYR A 350 -17.34 11.96 -3.36
C TYR A 350 -15.97 12.62 -3.58
N LEU A 351 -15.00 11.89 -4.13
CA LEU A 351 -13.65 12.39 -4.39
C LEU A 351 -13.66 13.57 -5.37
N ARG A 352 -14.64 13.63 -6.28
CA ARG A 352 -14.84 14.80 -7.15
C ARG A 352 -15.13 16.06 -6.34
N ALA A 353 -15.99 15.98 -5.31
CA ALA A 353 -16.30 17.12 -4.46
C ALA A 353 -15.04 17.60 -3.70
N ILE A 354 -14.21 16.66 -3.21
CA ILE A 354 -12.93 16.97 -2.57
C ILE A 354 -11.95 17.62 -3.55
N ALA A 355 -11.83 17.10 -4.77
CA ALA A 355 -10.97 17.66 -5.80
C ALA A 355 -11.39 19.10 -6.14
N LEU A 356 -12.68 19.35 -6.37
CA LEU A 356 -13.21 20.70 -6.61
C LEU A 356 -12.93 21.66 -5.44
N GLN A 357 -13.07 21.19 -4.20
CA GLN A 357 -12.78 21.99 -3.02
C GLN A 357 -11.29 22.38 -2.97
N ARG A 358 -10.39 21.43 -3.22
CA ARG A 358 -8.93 21.68 -3.25
C ARG A 358 -8.48 22.54 -4.43
N ALA A 359 -9.25 22.54 -5.51
CA ALA A 359 -9.06 23.45 -6.64
C ALA A 359 -9.56 24.89 -6.36
N GLY A 360 -10.10 25.18 -5.18
CA GLY A 360 -10.68 26.49 -4.84
C GLY A 360 -12.06 26.75 -5.46
N ARG A 361 -12.68 25.74 -6.07
CA ARG A 361 -13.99 25.82 -6.73
C ARG A 361 -15.12 25.50 -5.75
N SER A 362 -15.22 26.26 -4.66
CA SER A 362 -16.08 25.95 -3.51
C SER A 362 -17.56 25.79 -3.85
N ALA A 363 -18.10 26.63 -4.73
CA ALA A 363 -19.51 26.54 -5.14
C ALA A 363 -19.82 25.21 -5.88
N GLU A 364 -18.91 24.79 -6.75
CA GLU A 364 -19.03 23.54 -7.50
C GLU A 364 -18.79 22.31 -6.61
N ALA A 365 -17.86 22.42 -5.66
CA ALA A 365 -17.64 21.39 -4.64
C ALA A 365 -18.91 21.15 -3.83
N ALA A 366 -19.57 22.22 -3.36
CA ALA A 366 -20.83 22.12 -2.64
C ALA A 366 -21.95 21.51 -3.50
N ALA A 367 -22.03 21.89 -4.79
CA ALA A 367 -22.99 21.29 -5.72
C ALA A 367 -22.71 19.80 -5.99
N ALA A 368 -21.45 19.40 -6.13
CA ALA A 368 -21.04 18.00 -6.27
C ALA A 368 -21.37 17.19 -5.01
N ALA A 369 -21.10 17.75 -3.81
CA ALA A 369 -21.42 17.11 -2.54
C ALA A 369 -22.94 16.93 -2.35
N ARG A 370 -23.76 17.92 -2.70
CA ARG A 370 -25.23 17.77 -2.69
C ARG A 370 -25.71 16.67 -3.65
N ARG A 371 -25.13 16.57 -4.85
CA ARG A 371 -25.42 15.47 -5.79
C ARG A 371 -25.03 14.11 -5.24
N TYR A 372 -23.89 13.99 -4.56
CA TYR A 372 -23.50 12.76 -3.87
C TYR A 372 -24.51 12.38 -2.80
N LEU A 373 -24.89 13.33 -1.92
CA LEU A 373 -25.87 13.10 -0.85
C LEU A 373 -27.25 12.67 -1.38
N ALA A 374 -27.69 13.24 -2.51
CA ALA A 374 -28.96 12.88 -3.15
C ALA A 374 -28.92 11.48 -3.77
N ARG A 375 -27.84 11.11 -4.45
CA ARG A 375 -27.70 9.79 -5.10
C ARG A 375 -27.38 8.66 -4.11
N ARG A 376 -26.66 8.97 -3.03
CA ARG A 376 -26.13 8.01 -2.06
C ARG A 376 -26.54 8.41 -0.63
N PRO A 377 -27.84 8.29 -0.29
CA PRO A 377 -28.34 8.72 1.02
C PRO A 377 -27.70 7.97 2.20
N ASN A 378 -27.19 6.76 1.95
CA ASN A 378 -26.48 5.89 2.92
C ASN A 378 -24.99 5.72 2.58
N GLY A 379 -24.39 6.62 1.80
CA GLY A 379 -22.98 6.54 1.42
C GLY A 379 -22.03 6.70 2.61
N ALA A 380 -20.89 6.03 2.56
CA ALA A 380 -19.89 6.04 3.64
C ALA A 380 -19.36 7.44 3.99
N HIS A 381 -19.35 8.37 3.03
CA HIS A 381 -18.80 9.73 3.19
C HIS A 381 -19.87 10.81 3.40
N ARG A 382 -21.06 10.41 3.86
CA ARG A 382 -22.21 11.32 4.02
C ARG A 382 -21.91 12.48 4.97
N ALA A 383 -21.24 12.22 6.08
CA ALA A 383 -20.97 13.24 7.10
C ALA A 383 -20.02 14.32 6.55
N GLU A 384 -18.97 13.91 5.83
CA GLU A 384 -18.01 14.78 5.17
C GLU A 384 -18.65 15.55 4.02
N ALA A 385 -19.45 14.89 3.20
CA ALA A 385 -20.16 15.53 2.10
C ALA A 385 -21.14 16.62 2.59
N LYS A 386 -21.80 16.44 3.75
CA LYS A 386 -22.63 17.50 4.36
C LYS A 386 -21.82 18.75 4.69
N LYS A 387 -20.62 18.57 5.27
CA LYS A 387 -19.71 19.68 5.58
C LYS A 387 -19.30 20.44 4.31
N ILE A 388 -18.97 19.73 3.22
CA ILE A 388 -18.61 20.35 1.93
C ILE A 388 -19.83 21.05 1.31
N ALA A 389 -21.03 20.47 1.47
CA ALA A 389 -22.28 21.03 0.98
C ALA A 389 -22.71 22.31 1.72
N GLY A 390 -22.18 22.56 2.92
CA GLY A 390 -22.57 23.67 3.80
C GLY A 390 -23.83 23.39 4.63
N ASN A 391 -24.14 22.12 4.88
CA ASN A 391 -25.34 21.66 5.61
C ASN A 391 -25.05 21.22 7.04
#